data_AF-A0A7K0LM51-F1
#
_entry.id   AF-A0A7K0LM51-F1
#
_cell.length_a   1.000
_cell.length_b   1.000
_cell.length_c   1.000
_cell.angle_alpha   90.00
_cell.angle_beta   90.00
_cell.angle_gamma   90.00
#
_symmetry.space_group_name_H-M   'P 1'
#
loop_
_entity.id
_entity.type
_entity.pdbx_description
1 polymer ?
#
loop_
_entity_poly.entity_id
_entity_poly.type
_entity_poly.pdbx_seq_one_letter_code
_entity_poly.pdbx_strand_id
1 'polypeptide(L)'
;MSAGYAYLPNGALGTVSVRTGDPALGTVVETRTQSGYGRVESARVTSSVANAYTESRGYQYDSAGRLATAVVAMSGGEAPSAGATFGYTYSATQNALCPTGYAGAGKDGLRTGGRVNGTSYVVCHDAKGRLASTTSPLLTGGGDPATATFDGLGRMLTLGGDRPLALTWGVDGQVAVVDESDVGGANRITTTLDAYAGSVLDKTTASDAGTTTTRYAGPFRVTVAGGVVTGTESVQYALPGGATVTQEAGQQAVLEIPGADGSALVQVPVPALGGGTAAIARVAERFGPYGEPLAAIATDTATSTPAYSWRAAQRRETLAGTSSITLLPARAYAPLLGEFLSPDPVLDGANNAYAYTNGDPVNSSDPSGGETEDSTTTLLLSAASAAGGLLALAGGFAYARLALSSKGAFRAGRFILPYASIPGLAVALVASAGAGYAAYAAAKSQQTDEAVSIAAAVGASLASVGLTHLGGKWGMKRLNKAYRAKQMAVGYERAPTGRESVSSGRSQSTSSVRSLGENTLEEGLQAFERGEPVPANVLDRLMSLERVPLVSAFKPWPG
;
A
#
# COMPACT_ATOMS: atom_id res chain seq x y z
N MET A 1 -8.69 18.32 21.33
CA MET A 1 -8.25 16.96 20.99
C MET A 1 -6.75 17.02 20.71
N SER A 2 -5.99 16.02 21.15
CA SER A 2 -4.57 15.91 20.81
C SER A 2 -4.23 14.48 20.40
N ALA A 3 -3.44 14.36 19.35
CA ALA A 3 -2.74 13.15 19.00
C ALA A 3 -1.25 13.36 19.33
N GLY A 4 -0.64 12.42 20.03
CA GLY A 4 0.76 12.45 20.42
C GLY A 4 1.47 11.18 19.97
N TYR A 5 2.59 11.35 19.29
CA TYR A 5 3.48 10.27 18.87
C TYR A 5 4.77 10.37 19.69
N ALA A 6 5.20 9.27 20.30
CA ALA A 6 6.49 9.19 20.98
C ALA A 6 7.34 8.11 20.32
N TYR A 7 8.57 8.49 19.99
CA TYR A 7 9.55 7.62 19.35
C TYR A 7 10.51 7.06 20.40
N LEU A 8 10.91 5.81 20.20
CA LEU A 8 11.96 5.15 20.96
C LEU A 8 13.34 5.70 20.55
N PRO A 9 14.41 5.48 21.34
CA PRO A 9 15.76 5.95 21.02
C PRO A 9 16.31 5.48 19.67
N ASN A 10 15.81 4.35 19.16
CA ASN A 10 16.15 3.81 17.83
C ASN A 10 15.36 4.49 16.68
N GLY A 11 14.53 5.50 16.97
CA GLY A 11 13.71 6.21 16.00
C GLY A 11 12.40 5.51 15.64
N ALA A 12 12.12 4.32 16.17
CA ALA A 12 10.86 3.62 15.91
C ALA A 12 9.71 4.24 16.72
N LEU A 13 8.49 4.20 16.18
CA LEU A 13 7.31 4.68 16.88
C LEU A 13 6.97 3.75 18.05
N GLY A 14 7.07 4.26 19.28
CA GLY A 14 6.83 3.49 20.51
C GLY A 14 5.42 3.66 21.07
N THR A 15 4.86 4.87 20.98
CA THR A 15 3.53 5.18 21.54
C THR A 15 2.74 6.06 20.61
N VAL A 16 1.47 5.70 20.40
CA VAL A 16 0.43 6.55 19.80
C VAL A 16 -0.61 6.83 20.87
N SER A 17 -0.87 8.10 21.13
CA SER A 17 -1.88 8.51 22.12
C SER A 17 -2.88 9.44 21.46
N VAL A 18 -4.17 9.11 21.60
CA VAL A 18 -5.28 9.95 21.15
C VAL A 18 -6.11 10.33 22.36
N ARG A 19 -6.11 11.63 22.68
CA ARG A 19 -6.91 12.20 23.76
C ARG A 19 -7.96 13.11 23.17
N THR A 20 -9.22 12.81 23.44
CA THR A 20 -10.30 13.76 23.16
C THR A 20 -10.23 14.87 24.20
N GLY A 21 -10.63 16.08 23.81
CA GLY A 21 -10.75 17.21 24.76
C GLY A 21 -12.02 17.14 25.60
N ASP A 22 -12.90 16.20 25.28
CA ASP A 22 -14.17 15.96 25.94
C ASP A 22 -14.04 14.67 26.77
N PRO A 23 -14.11 14.74 28.10
CA PRO A 23 -14.03 13.56 28.96
C PRO A 23 -15.17 12.55 28.74
N ALA A 24 -16.29 12.96 28.14
CA ALA A 24 -17.35 12.03 27.73
C ALA A 24 -16.97 11.19 26.49
N LEU A 25 -15.97 11.64 25.71
CA LEU A 25 -15.49 10.96 24.51
C LEU A 25 -14.28 10.03 24.78
N GLY A 26 -13.77 9.96 26.01
CA GLY A 26 -12.74 9.00 26.43
C GLY A 26 -11.33 9.22 25.87
N THR A 27 -10.47 8.21 25.95
CA THR A 27 -9.06 8.27 25.53
C THR A 27 -8.66 6.92 24.97
N VAL A 28 -7.91 6.91 23.87
CA VAL A 28 -7.33 5.70 23.28
C VAL A 28 -5.80 5.85 23.29
N VAL A 29 -5.10 4.86 23.82
CA VAL A 29 -3.64 4.83 23.82
C VAL A 29 -3.19 3.48 23.29
N GLU A 30 -2.33 3.50 22.26
CA GLU A 30 -1.56 2.36 21.80
C GLU A 30 -0.10 2.50 22.24
N THR A 31 0.45 1.47 22.87
CA THR A 31 1.87 1.34 23.20
C THR A 31 2.44 0.10 22.58
N ARG A 32 3.69 0.17 22.12
CA ARG A 32 4.46 -0.97 21.62
C ARG A 32 5.74 -1.13 22.40
N THR A 33 6.03 -2.37 22.76
CA THR A 33 7.32 -2.76 23.34
C THR A 33 8.14 -3.40 22.25
N GLN A 34 9.40 -2.98 22.15
CA GLN A 34 10.35 -3.51 21.19
C GLN A 34 11.58 -4.08 21.90
N SER A 35 12.22 -5.06 21.27
CA SER A 35 13.55 -5.54 21.65
C SER A 35 14.61 -4.46 21.47
N GLY A 36 15.82 -4.70 21.97
CA GLY A 36 16.96 -3.79 21.77
C GLY A 36 17.34 -3.53 20.30
N TYR A 37 16.86 -4.37 19.38
CA TYR A 37 17.07 -4.24 17.93
C TYR A 37 15.85 -3.66 17.19
N GLY A 38 14.84 -3.16 17.91
CA GLY A 38 13.66 -2.52 17.33
C GLY A 38 12.55 -3.47 16.88
N ARG A 39 12.64 -4.76 17.21
CA ARG A 39 11.60 -5.73 16.89
C ARG A 39 10.45 -5.63 17.87
N VAL A 40 9.22 -5.46 17.42
CA VAL A 40 8.02 -5.38 18.26
C VAL A 40 7.77 -6.74 18.91
N GLU A 41 7.74 -6.79 20.24
CA GLU A 41 7.49 -8.02 21.01
C GLU A 41 6.09 -8.03 21.63
N SER A 42 5.53 -6.85 21.88
CA SER A 42 4.16 -6.70 22.35
C SER A 42 3.57 -5.36 21.96
N ALA A 43 2.25 -5.30 21.95
CA ALA A 43 1.49 -4.06 21.82
C ALA A 43 0.34 -4.05 22.82
N ARG A 44 -0.10 -2.88 23.23
CA ARG A 44 -1.25 -2.72 24.12
C ARG A 44 -2.09 -1.55 23.67
N VAL A 45 -3.39 -1.74 23.55
CA VAL A 45 -4.36 -0.67 23.34
C VAL A 45 -5.24 -0.57 24.57
N THR A 46 -5.36 0.62 25.14
CA THR A 46 -6.35 0.91 26.18
C THR A 46 -7.31 1.97 25.67
N SER A 47 -8.59 1.66 25.68
CA SER A 47 -9.66 2.63 25.38
C SER A 47 -10.47 2.90 26.64
N SER A 48 -10.86 4.16 26.85
CA SER A 48 -11.96 4.56 27.71
C SER A 48 -13.14 5.14 26.92
N VAL A 49 -13.10 5.06 25.60
CA VAL A 49 -14.18 5.47 24.69
C VAL A 49 -15.21 4.35 24.57
N ALA A 50 -16.50 4.66 24.72
CA ALA A 50 -17.63 3.75 24.46
C ALA A 50 -17.43 2.32 25.01
N ASN A 51 -17.33 2.23 26.35
CA ASN A 51 -16.93 1.05 27.14
C ASN A 51 -15.41 0.84 27.19
N ALA A 52 -14.87 0.90 28.41
CA ALA A 52 -13.43 0.77 28.60
C ALA A 52 -12.98 -0.67 28.30
N TYR A 53 -12.01 -0.83 27.41
CA TYR A 53 -11.39 -2.12 27.12
C TYR A 53 -9.87 -2.00 27.03
N THR A 54 -9.21 -3.13 27.25
CA THR A 54 -7.77 -3.30 27.04
C THR A 54 -7.58 -4.46 26.07
N GLU A 55 -6.86 -4.18 25.00
CA GLU A 55 -6.28 -5.17 24.11
C GLU A 55 -4.80 -5.31 24.43
N SER A 56 -4.33 -6.53 24.59
CA SER A 56 -2.90 -6.85 24.76
C SER A 56 -2.48 -7.83 23.69
N ARG A 57 -1.35 -7.56 23.05
CA ARG A 57 -0.75 -8.40 22.02
C ARG A 57 0.62 -8.88 22.46
N GLY A 58 0.88 -10.17 22.28
CA GLY A 58 2.20 -10.77 22.46
C GLY A 58 2.65 -11.46 21.18
N TYR A 59 3.89 -11.22 20.78
CA TYR A 59 4.48 -11.77 19.57
C TYR A 59 5.72 -12.60 19.90
N GLN A 60 5.85 -13.74 19.25
CA GLN A 60 7.05 -14.57 19.30
C GLN A 60 7.50 -14.91 17.89
N TYR A 61 8.81 -15.10 17.76
CA TYR A 61 9.48 -15.24 16.48
C TYR A 61 10.34 -16.49 16.45
N ASP A 62 10.44 -17.11 15.28
CA ASP A 62 11.35 -18.24 15.09
C ASP A 62 12.82 -17.78 14.98
N SER A 63 13.74 -18.73 14.85
CA SER A 63 15.18 -18.45 14.72
C SER A 63 15.54 -17.74 13.40
N ALA A 64 14.69 -17.80 12.39
CA ALA A 64 14.85 -17.05 11.14
C ALA A 64 14.26 -15.63 11.25
N GLY A 65 13.70 -15.26 12.40
CA GLY A 65 13.10 -13.97 12.62
C GLY A 65 11.80 -13.80 11.85
N ARG A 66 10.97 -14.83 11.74
CA ARG A 66 9.59 -14.75 11.23
C ARG A 66 8.60 -14.87 12.37
N LEU A 67 7.41 -14.29 12.21
CA LEU A 67 6.36 -14.37 13.22
C LEU A 67 5.92 -15.82 13.38
N ALA A 68 6.10 -16.38 14.57
CA ALA A 68 5.79 -17.78 14.91
C ALA A 68 4.51 -17.88 15.75
N THR A 69 4.28 -16.92 16.66
CA THR A 69 3.08 -16.88 17.49
C THR A 69 2.61 -15.45 17.65
N ALA A 70 1.29 -15.24 17.63
CA ALA A 70 0.66 -14.02 18.06
C ALA A 70 -0.53 -14.31 18.97
N VAL A 71 -0.58 -13.66 20.12
CA VAL A 71 -1.72 -13.72 21.04
C VAL A 71 -2.34 -12.34 21.08
N VAL A 72 -3.64 -12.24 20.83
CA VAL A 72 -4.46 -11.04 21.00
C VAL A 72 -5.46 -11.30 22.10
N ALA A 73 -5.24 -10.70 23.27
CA ALA A 73 -6.11 -10.81 24.42
C ALA A 73 -6.96 -9.54 24.56
N MET A 74 -8.27 -9.71 24.71
CA MET A 74 -9.23 -8.63 24.94
C MET A 74 -9.78 -8.76 26.36
N SER A 75 -9.89 -7.65 27.08
CA SER A 75 -10.43 -7.59 28.44
C SER A 75 -11.12 -6.25 28.71
N GLY A 76 -12.05 -6.20 29.66
CA GLY A 76 -12.86 -5.01 29.93
C GLY A 76 -14.28 -5.15 29.39
N GLY A 77 -14.95 -4.04 29.08
CA GLY A 77 -16.34 -3.99 28.60
C GLY A 77 -16.54 -4.65 27.22
N GLU A 78 -17.54 -4.20 26.45
CA GLU A 78 -17.79 -4.70 25.09
C GLU A 78 -16.62 -4.35 24.16
N ALA A 79 -15.61 -5.22 24.12
CA ALA A 79 -14.51 -5.12 23.17
C ALA A 79 -15.06 -5.19 21.73
N PRO A 80 -14.45 -4.46 20.77
CA PRO A 80 -14.91 -4.45 19.38
C PRO A 80 -14.81 -5.82 18.69
N SER A 81 -14.07 -6.76 19.27
CA SER A 81 -13.85 -8.10 18.74
C SER A 81 -13.47 -9.08 19.86
N ALA A 82 -13.58 -10.37 19.57
CA ALA A 82 -13.03 -11.40 20.45
C ALA A 82 -11.49 -11.40 20.41
N GLY A 83 -10.86 -11.92 21.46
CA GLY A 83 -9.44 -12.25 21.43
C GLY A 83 -9.17 -13.45 20.51
N ALA A 84 -7.94 -13.57 20.02
CA ALA A 84 -7.53 -14.67 19.16
C ALA A 84 -6.06 -15.06 19.39
N THR A 85 -5.74 -16.33 19.17
CA THR A 85 -4.36 -16.83 19.18
C THR A 85 -4.02 -17.44 17.84
N PHE A 86 -2.88 -17.03 17.29
CA PHE A 86 -2.36 -17.49 16.02
C PHE A 86 -0.99 -18.15 16.23
N GLY A 87 -0.79 -19.28 15.60
CA GLY A 87 0.51 -19.92 15.41
C GLY A 87 0.80 -20.05 13.91
N TYR A 88 2.06 -19.86 13.53
CA TYR A 88 2.52 -19.91 12.15
C TYR A 88 3.69 -20.87 12.04
N THR A 89 3.58 -21.85 11.15
CA THR A 89 4.56 -22.91 10.97
C THR A 89 5.26 -22.77 9.63
N TYR A 90 6.59 -22.88 9.65
CA TYR A 90 7.46 -22.81 8.48
C TYR A 90 8.35 -24.07 8.41
N SER A 91 7.72 -25.22 8.20
CA SER A 91 8.43 -26.49 8.13
C SER A 91 9.26 -26.58 6.84
N ALA A 92 10.49 -27.09 6.94
CA ALA A 92 11.36 -27.31 5.77
C ALA A 92 10.82 -28.35 4.78
N THR A 93 9.78 -29.08 5.17
CA THR A 93 9.04 -30.05 4.35
C THR A 93 7.54 -29.84 4.51
N GLN A 94 6.78 -30.05 3.42
CA GLN A 94 5.32 -30.02 3.47
C GLN A 94 4.76 -31.15 4.34
N ASN A 95 3.56 -30.95 4.85
CA ASN A 95 2.83 -31.97 5.59
C ASN A 95 2.46 -33.15 4.66
N ALA A 96 2.30 -34.36 5.22
CA ALA A 96 1.87 -35.54 4.48
C ALA A 96 0.48 -35.40 3.83
N LEU A 97 -0.36 -34.48 4.31
CA LEU A 97 -1.63 -34.12 3.68
C LEU A 97 -1.47 -33.36 2.36
N CYS A 98 -0.26 -32.89 2.04
CA CYS A 98 -0.01 -32.15 0.81
C CYS A 98 0.17 -33.08 -0.39
N PRO A 99 -0.55 -32.87 -1.51
CA PRO A 99 -0.51 -33.78 -2.66
C PRO A 99 0.86 -33.89 -3.32
N THR A 100 1.68 -32.85 -3.22
CA THR A 100 3.00 -32.79 -3.85
C THR A 100 4.05 -32.27 -2.87
N GLY A 101 5.30 -32.63 -3.08
CA GLY A 101 6.42 -32.00 -2.38
C GLY A 101 6.69 -30.60 -2.93
N TYR A 102 7.11 -29.69 -2.06
CA TYR A 102 7.57 -28.34 -2.43
C TYR A 102 8.94 -28.08 -1.79
N ALA A 103 9.96 -27.83 -2.61
CA ALA A 103 11.35 -27.71 -2.16
C ALA A 103 11.62 -26.43 -1.35
N GLY A 104 10.83 -25.38 -1.58
CA GLY A 104 10.91 -24.09 -0.89
C GLY A 104 10.13 -24.04 0.42
N ALA A 105 9.43 -25.11 0.80
CA ALA A 105 8.56 -25.16 1.97
C ALA A 105 9.25 -24.59 3.22
N GLY A 106 8.64 -23.56 3.81
CA GLY A 106 9.13 -22.95 5.04
C GLY A 106 10.51 -22.27 4.93
N LYS A 107 11.06 -22.07 3.74
CA LYS A 107 12.36 -21.38 3.53
C LYS A 107 12.20 -20.03 2.83
N ASP A 108 11.06 -19.81 2.20
CA ASP A 108 10.80 -18.74 1.24
C ASP A 108 9.77 -17.71 1.73
N GLY A 109 9.53 -17.71 3.04
CA GLY A 109 8.56 -16.82 3.70
C GLY A 109 7.12 -17.33 3.67
N LEU A 110 6.82 -18.41 2.93
CA LEU A 110 5.49 -19.02 2.94
C LEU A 110 5.29 -19.94 4.14
N ARG A 111 4.08 -19.89 4.69
CA ARG A 111 3.66 -20.77 5.78
C ARG A 111 3.34 -22.15 5.21
N THR A 112 3.67 -23.19 5.98
CA THR A 112 3.27 -24.58 5.69
C THR A 112 2.10 -25.04 6.57
N GLY A 113 1.58 -24.16 7.42
CA GLY A 113 0.52 -24.46 8.37
C GLY A 113 0.58 -23.54 9.58
N GLY A 114 -0.15 -23.90 10.62
CA GLY A 114 -0.22 -23.10 11.83
C GLY A 114 -1.32 -23.55 12.77
N ARG A 115 -1.74 -22.64 13.65
CA ARG A 115 -2.89 -22.80 14.53
C ARG A 115 -3.70 -21.51 14.61
N VAL A 116 -5.02 -21.62 14.72
CA VAL A 116 -5.92 -20.50 15.05
C VAL A 116 -6.80 -20.95 16.20
N ASN A 117 -6.78 -20.24 17.32
CA ASN A 117 -7.54 -20.55 18.53
C ASN A 117 -7.43 -22.01 18.98
N GLY A 118 -6.22 -22.59 18.85
CA GLY A 118 -5.93 -23.99 19.18
C GLY A 118 -6.12 -24.99 18.03
N THR A 119 -6.96 -24.68 17.04
CA THR A 119 -7.20 -25.51 15.86
C THR A 119 -6.02 -25.46 14.91
N SER A 120 -5.41 -26.61 14.63
CA SER A 120 -4.28 -26.70 13.70
C SER A 120 -4.75 -26.68 12.25
N TYR A 121 -3.95 -26.08 11.39
CA TYR A 121 -4.17 -26.12 9.96
C TYR A 121 -2.89 -26.38 9.20
N VAL A 122 -3.06 -26.89 7.98
CA VAL A 122 -2.00 -27.14 7.01
C VAL A 122 -2.18 -26.18 5.84
N VAL A 123 -1.07 -25.73 5.28
CA VAL A 123 -1.01 -25.02 4.00
C VAL A 123 -0.11 -25.83 3.08
N CYS A 124 -0.66 -26.22 1.95
CA CYS A 124 0.01 -26.99 0.93
C CYS A 124 0.23 -26.11 -0.27
N HIS A 125 1.44 -26.18 -0.82
CA HIS A 125 1.89 -25.48 -2.00
C HIS A 125 2.19 -26.46 -3.13
N ASP A 126 2.06 -25.99 -4.36
CA ASP A 126 2.52 -26.74 -5.52
C ASP A 126 4.04 -26.60 -5.74
N ALA A 127 4.58 -27.26 -6.77
CA ALA A 127 6.01 -27.21 -7.07
C ALA A 127 6.55 -25.81 -7.41
N LYS A 128 5.67 -24.84 -7.71
CA LYS A 128 6.01 -23.45 -8.01
C LYS A 128 5.88 -22.53 -6.78
N GLY A 129 5.53 -23.08 -5.62
CA GLY A 129 5.31 -22.31 -4.40
C GLY A 129 4.03 -21.49 -4.44
N ARG A 130 3.01 -21.94 -5.18
CA ARG A 130 1.66 -21.37 -5.17
C ARG A 130 0.79 -22.18 -4.21
N LEU A 131 -0.13 -21.53 -3.50
CA LEU A 131 -1.12 -22.21 -2.67
C LEU A 131 -1.82 -23.30 -3.49
N ALA A 132 -1.75 -24.56 -3.08
CA ALA A 132 -2.52 -25.66 -3.65
C ALA A 132 -3.79 -25.93 -2.83
N SER A 133 -3.65 -25.98 -1.51
CA SER A 133 -4.78 -26.14 -0.59
C SER A 133 -4.47 -25.69 0.83
N THR A 134 -5.50 -25.43 1.63
CA THR A 134 -5.36 -25.19 3.07
C THR A 134 -6.55 -25.69 3.86
N THR A 135 -6.31 -26.10 5.11
CA THR A 135 -7.35 -26.44 6.09
C THR A 135 -7.55 -25.32 7.11
N SER A 136 -7.17 -24.08 6.77
CA SER A 136 -7.27 -22.95 7.70
C SER A 136 -8.73 -22.74 8.12
N PRO A 137 -9.04 -22.77 9.43
CA PRO A 137 -10.41 -22.55 9.91
C PRO A 137 -10.91 -21.13 9.62
N LEU A 138 -10.02 -20.21 9.24
CA LEU A 138 -10.39 -18.86 8.77
C LEU A 138 -11.08 -18.89 7.40
N LEU A 139 -10.89 -19.95 6.61
CA LEU A 139 -11.47 -20.10 5.28
C LEU A 139 -12.47 -21.25 5.21
N THR A 140 -12.22 -22.33 5.95
CA THR A 140 -13.01 -23.57 5.86
C THR A 140 -13.97 -23.76 7.01
N GLY A 141 -13.97 -22.87 8.02
CA GLY A 141 -14.76 -23.06 9.25
C GLY A 141 -14.50 -24.37 9.99
N GLY A 142 -13.41 -25.08 9.65
CA GLY A 142 -13.10 -26.43 10.14
C GLY A 142 -13.62 -27.59 9.28
N GLY A 143 -14.23 -27.31 8.13
CA GLY A 143 -14.67 -28.28 7.12
C GLY A 143 -13.56 -28.71 6.15
N ASP A 144 -13.96 -29.07 4.93
CA ASP A 144 -13.07 -29.60 3.89
C ASP A 144 -11.97 -28.60 3.49
N PRO A 145 -10.79 -29.09 3.03
CA PRO A 145 -9.72 -28.21 2.60
C PRO A 145 -10.15 -27.26 1.48
N ALA A 146 -9.89 -25.97 1.65
CA ALA A 146 -9.98 -24.99 0.57
C ALA A 146 -8.89 -25.27 -0.46
N THR A 147 -9.27 -25.47 -1.71
CA THR A 147 -8.32 -25.72 -2.82
C THR A 147 -8.25 -24.50 -3.74
N ALA A 148 -7.07 -24.21 -4.26
CA ALA A 148 -6.86 -23.07 -5.15
C ALA A 148 -6.50 -23.51 -6.57
N THR A 149 -6.95 -22.74 -7.55
CA THR A 149 -6.58 -22.91 -8.95
C THR A 149 -5.98 -21.62 -9.51
N PHE A 150 -5.20 -21.73 -10.60
CA PHE A 150 -4.45 -20.62 -11.17
C PHE A 150 -4.46 -20.67 -12.69
N ASP A 151 -4.31 -19.51 -13.31
CA ASP A 151 -4.09 -19.42 -14.75
C ASP A 151 -2.62 -19.72 -15.13
N GLY A 152 -2.33 -19.63 -16.44
CA GLY A 152 -1.00 -19.86 -16.98
C GLY A 152 0.07 -18.85 -16.52
N LEU A 153 -0.34 -17.69 -16.03
CA LEU A 153 0.54 -16.65 -15.47
C LEU A 153 0.73 -16.81 -13.95
N GLY A 154 0.04 -17.76 -13.32
CA GLY A 154 0.11 -17.99 -11.88
C GLY A 154 -0.81 -17.07 -11.07
N ARG A 155 -1.81 -16.44 -11.66
CA ARG A 155 -2.80 -15.65 -10.92
C ARG A 155 -3.94 -16.56 -10.45
N MET A 156 -4.38 -16.41 -9.20
CA MET A 156 -5.39 -17.28 -8.60
C MET A 156 -6.74 -17.09 -9.30
N LEU A 157 -7.40 -18.17 -9.73
CA LEU A 157 -8.71 -18.14 -10.39
C LEU A 157 -9.83 -18.49 -9.44
N THR A 158 -9.61 -19.47 -8.56
CA THR A 158 -10.61 -19.89 -7.57
C THR A 158 -9.92 -20.24 -6.25
N LEU A 159 -10.65 -20.08 -5.15
CA LEU A 159 -10.29 -20.60 -3.83
C LEU A 159 -11.56 -21.22 -3.21
N GLY A 160 -11.49 -22.48 -2.81
CA GLY A 160 -12.58 -23.13 -2.07
C GLY A 160 -12.70 -22.63 -0.62
N GLY A 161 -13.46 -23.36 0.20
CA GLY A 161 -13.74 -23.00 1.59
C GLY A 161 -15.25 -22.92 1.82
N ASP A 162 -15.65 -22.39 2.97
CA ASP A 162 -17.07 -22.22 3.32
C ASP A 162 -17.78 -21.22 2.42
N ARG A 163 -17.02 -20.23 1.95
CA ARG A 163 -17.46 -19.25 0.94
C ARG A 163 -16.46 -19.21 -0.20
N PRO A 164 -16.66 -20.07 -1.23
CA PRO A 164 -15.76 -20.12 -2.36
C PRO A 164 -15.64 -18.78 -3.07
N LEU A 165 -14.42 -18.48 -3.49
CA LEU A 165 -14.04 -17.28 -4.21
C LEU A 165 -13.75 -17.62 -5.68
N ALA A 166 -14.22 -16.79 -6.59
CA ALA A 166 -13.81 -16.77 -7.99
C ALA A 166 -13.24 -15.39 -8.35
N LEU A 167 -12.12 -15.39 -9.07
CA LEU A 167 -11.34 -14.21 -9.42
C LEU A 167 -11.20 -14.13 -10.94
N THR A 168 -11.53 -12.97 -11.49
CA THR A 168 -11.23 -12.61 -12.88
C THR A 168 -10.19 -11.51 -12.91
N TRP A 169 -9.20 -11.65 -13.77
CA TRP A 169 -8.09 -10.71 -13.88
C TRP A 169 -8.22 -9.83 -15.12
N GLY A 170 -7.93 -8.54 -14.94
CA GLY A 170 -7.82 -7.58 -16.02
C GLY A 170 -6.59 -7.82 -16.90
N VAL A 171 -6.57 -7.10 -18.03
CA VAL A 171 -5.45 -7.12 -18.99
C VAL A 171 -4.18 -6.49 -18.42
N ASP A 172 -4.32 -5.65 -17.40
CA ASP A 172 -3.25 -4.97 -16.67
C ASP A 172 -2.67 -5.84 -15.53
N GLY A 173 -3.20 -7.05 -15.34
CA GLY A 173 -2.77 -7.96 -14.28
C GLY A 173 -3.38 -7.69 -12.91
N GLN A 174 -4.28 -6.70 -12.79
CA GLN A 174 -5.04 -6.46 -11.57
C GLN A 174 -6.29 -7.33 -11.50
N VAL A 175 -6.85 -7.51 -10.31
CA VAL A 175 -8.14 -8.19 -10.14
C VAL A 175 -9.24 -7.29 -10.69
N ALA A 176 -10.04 -7.81 -11.62
CA ALA A 176 -11.14 -7.11 -12.27
C ALA A 176 -12.50 -7.54 -11.71
N VAL A 177 -12.64 -8.80 -11.29
CA VAL A 177 -13.86 -9.29 -10.64
C VAL A 177 -13.48 -10.19 -9.48
N VAL A 178 -14.14 -9.97 -8.34
CA VAL A 178 -14.14 -10.82 -7.17
C VAL A 178 -15.57 -11.29 -6.95
N ASP A 179 -15.77 -12.59 -6.90
CA ASP A 179 -17.08 -13.19 -6.69
C ASP A 179 -17.02 -14.18 -5.54
N GLU A 180 -17.90 -14.02 -4.56
CA GLU A 180 -17.94 -14.83 -3.34
C GLU A 180 -19.40 -15.21 -3.05
N SER A 181 -19.63 -16.46 -2.65
CA SER A 181 -20.96 -16.94 -2.28
C SER A 181 -20.87 -18.10 -1.30
N ASP A 182 -21.98 -18.47 -0.66
CA ASP A 182 -22.08 -19.74 0.06
C ASP A 182 -21.90 -20.93 -0.88
N VAL A 183 -21.55 -22.09 -0.31
CA VAL A 183 -21.62 -23.37 -1.02
C VAL A 183 -23.05 -23.59 -1.51
N GLY A 184 -23.24 -23.59 -2.83
CA GLY A 184 -24.57 -23.66 -3.48
C GLY A 184 -25.04 -22.35 -4.12
N GLY A 185 -24.29 -21.25 -3.95
CA GLY A 185 -24.48 -19.99 -4.69
C GLY A 185 -25.41 -18.97 -4.05
N ALA A 186 -25.87 -19.19 -2.82
CA ALA A 186 -26.65 -18.21 -2.05
C ALA A 186 -25.76 -17.10 -1.47
N ASN A 187 -26.38 -15.99 -1.06
CA ASN A 187 -25.70 -14.85 -0.42
C ASN A 187 -24.51 -14.37 -1.24
N ARG A 188 -24.72 -14.23 -2.55
CA ARG A 188 -23.66 -13.91 -3.50
C ARG A 188 -23.29 -12.43 -3.38
N ILE A 189 -22.00 -12.15 -3.40
CA ILE A 189 -21.46 -10.82 -3.52
C ILE A 189 -20.43 -10.80 -4.64
N THR A 190 -20.64 -9.92 -5.62
CA THR A 190 -19.73 -9.72 -6.75
C THR A 190 -19.24 -8.29 -6.73
N THR A 191 -17.93 -8.11 -6.63
CA THR A 191 -17.26 -6.82 -6.79
C THR A 191 -16.56 -6.79 -8.14
N THR A 192 -16.95 -5.86 -9.00
CA THR A 192 -16.29 -5.54 -10.27
C THR A 192 -15.46 -4.28 -10.10
N LEU A 193 -14.23 -4.31 -10.60
CA LEU A 193 -13.24 -3.24 -10.50
C LEU A 193 -12.84 -2.83 -11.92
N ASP A 194 -12.98 -1.55 -12.22
CA ASP A 194 -12.31 -0.92 -13.36
C ASP A 194 -11.09 -0.18 -12.83
N ALA A 195 -9.91 -0.67 -13.21
CA ALA A 195 -8.64 -0.12 -12.76
C ALA A 195 -7.81 0.32 -13.96
N TYR A 196 -7.08 1.41 -13.76
CA TYR A 196 -6.09 1.89 -14.71
C TYR A 196 -4.78 2.16 -14.00
N ALA A 197 -3.70 1.56 -14.48
CA ALA A 197 -2.34 1.72 -13.94
C ALA A 197 -2.26 1.48 -12.42
N GLY A 198 -2.95 0.45 -11.91
CA GLY A 198 -2.94 0.08 -10.49
C GLY A 198 -3.82 0.95 -9.58
N SER A 199 -4.62 1.86 -10.16
CA SER A 199 -5.62 2.65 -9.42
C SER A 199 -7.03 2.24 -9.84
N VAL A 200 -7.87 1.89 -8.86
CA VAL A 200 -9.30 1.65 -9.10
C VAL A 200 -9.98 2.98 -9.40
N LEU A 201 -10.65 3.05 -10.54
CA LEU A 201 -11.45 4.20 -10.98
C LEU A 201 -12.93 3.97 -10.66
N ASP A 202 -13.41 2.77 -10.92
CA ASP A 202 -14.78 2.36 -10.59
C ASP A 202 -14.79 1.04 -9.83
N LYS A 203 -15.67 0.97 -8.82
CA LYS A 203 -15.99 -0.25 -8.11
C LYS A 203 -17.50 -0.43 -8.08
N THR A 204 -17.99 -1.53 -8.63
CA THR A 204 -19.39 -1.93 -8.54
C THR A 204 -19.50 -3.15 -7.64
N THR A 205 -20.25 -3.05 -6.56
CA THR A 205 -20.55 -4.20 -5.69
C THR A 205 -22.02 -4.56 -5.84
N ALA A 206 -22.30 -5.76 -6.31
CA ALA A 206 -23.64 -6.33 -6.37
C ALA A 206 -23.77 -7.43 -5.33
N SER A 207 -24.85 -7.40 -4.55
CA SER A 207 -25.26 -8.50 -3.68
C SER A 207 -26.77 -8.69 -3.73
N ASP A 208 -27.28 -9.68 -3.01
CA ASP A 208 -28.73 -9.93 -2.90
C ASP A 208 -29.50 -8.72 -2.33
N ALA A 209 -28.81 -7.84 -1.59
CA ALA A 209 -29.38 -6.61 -1.04
C ALA A 209 -29.45 -5.44 -2.05
N GLY A 210 -28.76 -5.54 -3.19
CA GLY A 210 -28.74 -4.51 -4.23
C GLY A 210 -27.36 -4.29 -4.85
N THR A 211 -27.26 -3.27 -5.69
CA THR A 211 -26.01 -2.91 -6.38
C THR A 211 -25.60 -1.49 -6.03
N THR A 212 -24.36 -1.31 -5.61
CA THR A 212 -23.73 -0.01 -5.38
C THR A 212 -22.61 0.20 -6.39
N THR A 213 -22.39 1.43 -6.82
CA THR A 213 -21.22 1.80 -7.63
C THR A 213 -20.55 3.00 -7.00
N THR A 214 -19.24 2.89 -6.83
CA THR A 214 -18.36 3.92 -6.29
C THR A 214 -17.40 4.35 -7.39
N ARG A 215 -17.35 5.65 -7.67
CA ARG A 215 -16.41 6.22 -8.65
C ARG A 215 -15.40 7.11 -7.96
N TYR A 216 -14.13 6.78 -8.16
CA TYR A 216 -12.99 7.41 -7.52
C TYR A 216 -12.36 8.47 -8.45
N ALA A 217 -12.16 9.66 -7.91
CA ALA A 217 -11.47 10.77 -8.59
C ALA A 217 -10.46 11.40 -7.63
N GLY A 218 -9.34 10.69 -7.40
CA GLY A 218 -8.34 11.11 -6.41
C GLY A 218 -8.92 11.13 -4.99
N PRO A 219 -8.93 12.27 -4.28
CA PRO A 219 -9.51 12.35 -2.94
C PRO A 219 -11.05 12.43 -2.95
N PHE A 220 -11.68 12.47 -4.12
CA PHE A 220 -13.13 12.61 -4.25
C PHE A 220 -13.79 11.27 -4.60
N ARG A 221 -14.98 11.04 -4.06
CA ARG A 221 -15.95 10.11 -4.63
C ARG A 221 -17.07 10.91 -5.26
N VAL A 222 -17.45 10.58 -6.48
CA VAL A 222 -18.32 11.41 -7.31
C VAL A 222 -19.55 10.63 -7.77
N THR A 223 -20.68 11.33 -7.84
CA THR A 223 -21.88 10.82 -8.49
C THR A 223 -21.78 11.12 -9.98
N VAL A 224 -22.11 10.14 -10.81
CA VAL A 224 -22.14 10.30 -12.28
C VAL A 224 -23.48 9.86 -12.83
N ALA A 225 -24.08 10.68 -13.68
CA ALA A 225 -25.26 10.34 -14.46
C ALA A 225 -24.97 10.59 -15.95
N GLY A 226 -25.26 9.61 -16.80
CA GLY A 226 -25.06 9.73 -18.26
C GLY A 226 -23.59 9.99 -18.67
N GLY A 227 -22.62 9.54 -17.88
CA GLY A 227 -21.18 9.78 -18.13
C GLY A 227 -20.67 11.15 -17.68
N VAL A 228 -21.52 11.98 -17.07
CA VAL A 228 -21.16 13.31 -16.56
C VAL A 228 -21.17 13.32 -15.04
N VAL A 229 -20.13 13.91 -14.42
CA VAL A 229 -20.10 14.15 -12.97
C VAL A 229 -21.22 15.11 -12.59
N THR A 230 -22.16 14.63 -11.78
CA THR A 230 -23.33 15.40 -11.32
C THR A 230 -23.21 15.85 -9.87
N GLY A 231 -22.24 15.33 -9.12
CA GLY A 231 -22.01 15.74 -7.74
C GLY A 231 -20.82 15.03 -7.09
N THR A 232 -20.58 15.39 -5.83
CA THR A 232 -19.55 14.79 -4.98
C THR A 232 -20.23 14.05 -3.84
N GLU A 233 -19.99 12.75 -3.74
CA GLU A 233 -20.49 11.89 -2.65
C GLU A 233 -19.63 12.06 -1.40
N SER A 234 -18.32 12.17 -1.57
CA SER A 234 -17.44 12.40 -0.44
C SER A 234 -16.11 13.03 -0.84
N VAL A 235 -15.45 13.63 0.15
CA VAL A 235 -14.06 14.09 0.05
C VAL A 235 -13.24 13.51 1.17
N GLN A 236 -12.06 12.98 0.84
CA GLN A 236 -11.14 12.41 1.81
C GLN A 236 -9.77 13.09 1.79
N TYR A 237 -9.40 13.71 2.90
CA TYR A 237 -8.12 14.39 3.08
C TYR A 237 -7.16 13.54 3.89
N ALA A 238 -5.89 13.51 3.50
CA ALA A 238 -4.83 12.93 4.29
C ALA A 238 -4.22 14.01 5.17
N LEU A 239 -3.99 13.68 6.44
CA LEU A 239 -3.32 14.52 7.41
C LEU A 239 -1.96 13.89 7.78
N PRO A 240 -1.03 14.69 8.33
CA PRO A 240 0.23 14.17 8.84
C PRO A 240 0.01 13.02 9.83
N GLY A 241 0.92 12.04 9.82
CA GLY A 241 0.83 10.86 10.67
C GLY A 241 -0.15 9.79 10.17
N GLY A 242 -0.63 9.89 8.93
CA GLY A 242 -1.51 8.89 8.32
C GLY A 242 -2.98 9.02 8.71
N ALA A 243 -3.35 10.01 9.52
CA ALA A 243 -4.75 10.29 9.83
C ALA A 243 -5.50 10.73 8.56
N THR A 244 -6.78 10.38 8.46
CA THR A 244 -7.62 10.76 7.32
C THR A 244 -8.90 11.43 7.80
N VAL A 245 -9.37 12.44 7.08
CA VAL A 245 -10.69 13.04 7.31
C VAL A 245 -11.56 12.72 6.12
N THR A 246 -12.65 12.00 6.36
CA THR A 246 -13.66 11.70 5.33
C THR A 246 -14.90 12.55 5.61
N GLN A 247 -15.31 13.35 4.64
CA GLN A 247 -16.54 14.12 4.65
C GLN A 247 -17.47 13.55 3.58
N GLU A 248 -18.48 12.81 4.02
CA GLU A 248 -19.57 12.31 3.17
C GLU A 248 -20.63 13.42 2.99
N ALA A 249 -21.22 13.53 1.81
CA ALA A 249 -22.23 14.55 1.52
C ALA A 249 -23.42 14.41 2.48
N GLY A 250 -23.78 15.50 3.15
CA GLY A 250 -24.90 15.54 4.11
C GLY A 250 -24.65 14.81 5.44
N GLN A 251 -23.45 14.30 5.69
CA GLN A 251 -23.06 13.67 6.97
C GLN A 251 -22.08 14.53 7.76
N GLN A 252 -21.80 14.12 9.00
CA GLN A 252 -20.70 14.67 9.78
C GLN A 252 -19.37 14.10 9.27
N ALA A 253 -18.32 14.93 9.21
CA ALA A 253 -16.98 14.42 8.90
C ALA A 253 -16.49 13.44 9.97
N VAL A 254 -15.72 12.45 9.55
CA VAL A 254 -15.06 11.47 10.42
C VAL A 254 -13.56 11.60 10.25
N LEU A 255 -12.85 11.87 11.35
CA LEU A 255 -11.41 11.78 11.46
C LEU A 255 -11.03 10.36 11.88
N GLU A 256 -10.36 9.63 11.00
CA GLU A 256 -9.77 8.34 11.30
C GLU A 256 -8.30 8.54 11.66
N ILE A 257 -7.90 8.01 12.81
CA ILE A 257 -6.52 8.03 13.27
C ILE A 257 -5.99 6.61 13.24
N PRO A 258 -4.88 6.35 12.52
CA PRO A 258 -4.28 5.04 12.50
C PRO A 258 -3.47 4.77 13.78
N GLY A 259 -3.31 3.48 14.08
CA GLY A 259 -2.33 2.99 15.03
C GLY A 259 -0.93 2.96 14.43
N ALA A 260 0.03 2.47 15.22
CA ALA A 260 1.43 2.42 14.82
C ALA A 260 1.74 1.43 13.69
N ASP A 261 0.82 0.53 13.33
CA ASP A 261 0.89 -0.35 12.15
C ASP A 261 0.23 0.28 10.92
N GLY A 262 -0.37 1.45 11.06
CA GLY A 262 -1.14 2.10 10.00
C GLY A 262 -2.57 1.61 9.89
N SER A 263 -3.01 0.61 10.66
CA SER A 263 -4.42 0.20 10.70
C SER A 263 -5.25 1.22 11.47
N ALA A 264 -6.54 1.36 11.16
CA ALA A 264 -7.43 2.26 11.89
C ALA A 264 -7.42 1.92 13.39
N LEU A 265 -7.21 2.93 14.24
CA LEU A 265 -7.23 2.78 15.69
C LEU A 265 -8.53 3.35 16.27
N VAL A 266 -8.88 4.56 15.86
CA VAL A 266 -10.06 5.28 16.35
C VAL A 266 -10.65 6.15 15.25
N GLN A 267 -11.97 6.17 15.19
CA GLN A 267 -12.76 7.06 14.35
C GLN A 267 -13.42 8.10 15.23
N VAL A 268 -13.19 9.37 14.93
CA VAL A 268 -13.64 10.51 15.73
C VAL A 268 -14.48 11.42 14.85
N PRO A 269 -15.78 11.53 15.13
CA PRO A 269 -16.63 12.50 14.45
C PRO A 269 -16.13 13.92 14.70
N VAL A 270 -16.18 14.78 13.69
CA VAL A 270 -15.69 16.17 13.73
C VAL A 270 -16.88 17.12 13.59
N PRO A 271 -17.55 17.52 14.69
CA PRO A 271 -18.82 18.26 14.62
C PRO A 271 -18.70 19.63 13.95
N ALA A 272 -17.49 20.19 13.90
CA ALA A 272 -17.23 21.45 13.23
C ALA A 272 -17.26 21.34 11.69
N LEU A 273 -17.29 20.12 11.13
CA LEU A 273 -17.29 19.85 9.69
C LEU A 273 -18.49 18.93 9.36
N GLY A 274 -19.46 19.46 8.63
CA GLY A 274 -20.67 18.73 8.20
C GLY A 274 -21.91 18.99 9.06
N GLY A 275 -23.07 18.54 8.58
CA GLY A 275 -24.34 18.56 9.30
C GLY A 275 -24.63 17.20 9.93
N GLY A 276 -25.10 17.15 11.19
CA GLY A 276 -25.46 15.91 11.87
C GLY A 276 -25.39 16.01 13.39
N THR A 277 -26.00 15.05 14.08
CA THR A 277 -25.88 14.91 15.55
C THR A 277 -24.49 14.43 15.89
N ALA A 278 -23.84 15.03 16.89
CA ALA A 278 -22.50 14.65 17.31
C ALA A 278 -22.42 13.16 17.67
N ALA A 279 -21.80 12.36 16.80
CA ALA A 279 -21.50 10.97 17.11
C ALA A 279 -20.32 10.90 18.10
N ILE A 280 -20.34 9.87 18.94
CA ILE A 280 -19.26 9.59 19.90
C ILE A 280 -18.07 9.00 19.13
N ALA A 281 -16.84 9.26 19.59
CA ALA A 281 -15.67 8.55 19.09
C ALA A 281 -15.88 7.03 19.20
N ARG A 282 -15.32 6.27 18.25
CA ARG A 282 -15.47 4.82 18.19
C ARG A 282 -14.11 4.20 17.96
N VAL A 283 -13.89 3.09 18.64
CA VAL A 283 -12.74 2.25 18.34
C VAL A 283 -12.99 1.54 17.01
N ALA A 284 -11.98 1.57 16.15
CA ALA A 284 -12.05 0.91 14.86
C ALA A 284 -11.94 -0.62 15.00
N GLU A 285 -12.35 -1.33 13.95
CA GLU A 285 -12.20 -2.78 13.87
C GLU A 285 -10.74 -3.22 14.11
N ARG A 286 -10.58 -4.40 14.73
CA ARG A 286 -9.29 -4.94 15.13
C ARG A 286 -8.95 -6.17 14.30
N PHE A 287 -7.68 -6.31 13.96
CA PHE A 287 -7.17 -7.34 13.04
C PHE A 287 -6.11 -8.22 13.69
N GLY A 288 -5.93 -9.42 13.17
CA GLY A 288 -4.77 -10.28 13.37
C GLY A 288 -3.51 -9.69 12.70
N PRO A 289 -2.34 -10.28 12.94
CA PRO A 289 -1.07 -9.78 12.42
C PRO A 289 -1.01 -9.64 10.89
N TYR A 290 -1.65 -10.54 10.15
CA TYR A 290 -1.69 -10.51 8.69
C TYR A 290 -2.89 -9.70 8.17
N GLY A 291 -3.69 -9.08 9.04
CA GLY A 291 -4.89 -8.33 8.66
C GLY A 291 -6.18 -9.13 8.73
N GLU A 292 -6.15 -10.32 9.36
CA GLU A 292 -7.34 -11.14 9.54
C GLU A 292 -8.35 -10.39 10.43
N PRO A 293 -9.60 -10.16 10.02
CA PRO A 293 -10.59 -9.52 10.89
C PRO A 293 -10.82 -10.35 12.15
N LEU A 294 -10.84 -9.70 13.32
CA LEU A 294 -11.12 -10.36 14.61
C LEU A 294 -12.60 -10.26 15.01
N ALA A 295 -13.33 -9.32 14.40
CA ALA A 295 -14.78 -9.27 14.48
C ALA A 295 -15.40 -10.20 13.41
N ALA A 296 -16.67 -10.56 13.59
CA ALA A 296 -17.41 -11.17 12.50
C ALA A 296 -17.48 -10.16 11.34
N ILE A 297 -17.04 -10.58 10.15
CA ILE A 297 -17.06 -9.74 8.96
C ILE A 297 -18.51 -9.43 8.63
N ALA A 298 -18.82 -8.14 8.36
CA ALA A 298 -20.14 -7.73 7.90
C ALA A 298 -20.46 -8.45 6.58
N THR A 299 -21.49 -9.28 6.63
CA THR A 299 -21.91 -10.18 5.55
C THR A 299 -22.57 -9.41 4.41
N ASP A 300 -22.12 -9.69 3.18
CA ASP A 300 -22.86 -9.65 1.91
C ASP A 300 -23.69 -8.40 1.59
N THR A 301 -23.32 -7.26 2.18
CA THR A 301 -24.01 -6.00 1.96
C THR A 301 -23.21 -5.15 0.99
N ALA A 302 -23.82 -4.79 -0.15
CA ALA A 302 -23.26 -3.81 -1.05
C ALA A 302 -23.23 -2.43 -0.37
N THR A 303 -22.03 -1.90 -0.11
CA THR A 303 -21.82 -0.55 0.41
C THR A 303 -21.13 0.31 -0.64
N SER A 304 -21.46 1.60 -0.69
CA SER A 304 -20.77 2.58 -1.54
C SER A 304 -19.56 3.22 -0.83
N THR A 305 -19.48 3.07 0.50
CA THR A 305 -18.37 3.57 1.32
C THR A 305 -17.24 2.55 1.32
N PRO A 306 -16.04 2.91 0.82
CA PRO A 306 -14.85 2.08 0.94
C PRO A 306 -14.51 1.75 2.40
N ALA A 307 -14.12 0.51 2.66
CA ALA A 307 -13.64 0.09 3.97
C ALA A 307 -12.11 0.25 4.04
N TYR A 308 -11.65 1.26 4.77
CA TYR A 308 -10.23 1.50 5.06
C TYR A 308 -9.94 1.18 6.52
N SER A 309 -9.92 -0.10 6.87
CA SER A 309 -9.74 -0.52 8.26
C SER A 309 -8.30 -1.01 8.49
N TRP A 310 -7.93 -2.13 7.89
CA TRP A 310 -6.54 -2.61 7.90
C TRP A 310 -5.66 -1.76 6.96
N ARG A 311 -4.51 -1.27 7.45
CA ARG A 311 -3.63 -0.34 6.71
C ARG A 311 -4.36 0.93 6.20
N ALA A 312 -5.28 1.44 7.02
CA ALA A 312 -6.02 2.68 6.81
C ALA A 312 -5.14 3.90 6.45
N ALA A 313 -3.98 4.03 7.09
CA ALA A 313 -3.04 5.13 6.85
C ALA A 313 -2.56 5.19 5.39
N GLN A 314 -2.48 4.03 4.73
CA GLN A 314 -2.13 3.89 3.33
C GLN A 314 -3.35 3.80 2.41
N ARG A 315 -4.56 3.93 2.96
CA ARG A 315 -5.85 3.87 2.22
C ARG A 315 -5.96 2.60 1.41
N ARG A 316 -5.66 1.46 2.05
CA ARG A 316 -5.83 0.15 1.43
C ARG A 316 -7.25 -0.30 1.67
N GLU A 317 -7.97 -0.42 0.57
CA GLU A 317 -9.38 -0.78 0.61
C GLU A 317 -9.51 -2.28 0.82
N THR A 318 -10.28 -2.67 1.81
CA THR A 318 -10.75 -4.04 1.96
C THR A 318 -12.09 -4.19 1.25
N LEU A 319 -12.17 -5.15 0.35
CA LEU A 319 -13.40 -5.46 -0.37
C LEU A 319 -14.44 -6.05 0.58
N ALA A 320 -15.71 -5.84 0.23
CA ALA A 320 -16.82 -6.49 0.91
C ALA A 320 -16.81 -8.01 0.63
N GLY A 321 -17.39 -8.78 1.54
CA GLY A 321 -17.32 -10.25 1.54
C GLY A 321 -16.43 -10.78 2.66
N THR A 322 -16.54 -12.07 2.94
CA THR A 322 -15.84 -12.71 4.06
C THR A 322 -14.37 -12.98 3.75
N SER A 323 -13.97 -12.98 2.46
CA SER A 323 -12.58 -13.14 2.06
C SER A 323 -11.67 -11.97 2.49
N SER A 324 -12.25 -10.80 2.80
CA SER A 324 -11.53 -9.59 3.24
C SER A 324 -10.35 -9.22 2.34
N ILE A 325 -10.48 -9.39 1.02
CA ILE A 325 -9.40 -9.08 0.08
C ILE A 325 -9.04 -7.60 0.20
N THR A 326 -7.77 -7.33 0.47
CA THR A 326 -7.24 -5.97 0.49
C THR A 326 -6.62 -5.65 -0.87
N LEU A 327 -7.05 -4.54 -1.46
CA LEU A 327 -6.48 -4.00 -2.69
C LEU A 327 -5.19 -3.25 -2.39
N LEU A 328 -4.06 -3.81 -2.82
CA LEU A 328 -2.78 -3.11 -2.89
C LEU A 328 -2.49 -2.72 -4.34
N PRO A 329 -1.78 -1.61 -4.60
CA PRO A 329 -1.63 -1.06 -5.95
C PRO A 329 -1.10 -2.02 -7.03
N ALA A 330 -0.22 -2.95 -6.65
CA ALA A 330 0.36 -3.91 -7.59
C ALA A 330 -0.28 -5.31 -7.51
N ARG A 331 -0.86 -5.70 -6.38
CA ARG A 331 -1.41 -7.05 -6.16
C ARG A 331 -2.59 -7.03 -5.19
N ALA A 332 -3.57 -7.90 -5.43
CA ALA A 332 -4.58 -8.21 -4.42
C ALA A 332 -3.98 -9.12 -3.34
N TYR A 333 -4.25 -8.80 -2.08
CA TYR A 333 -3.78 -9.52 -0.91
C TYR A 333 -4.97 -10.17 -0.18
N ALA A 334 -4.82 -11.42 0.24
CA ALA A 334 -5.82 -12.13 1.02
C ALA A 334 -5.32 -12.30 2.47
N PRO A 335 -5.78 -11.48 3.43
CA PRO A 335 -5.33 -11.56 4.83
C PRO A 335 -5.54 -12.93 5.47
N LEU A 336 -6.64 -13.62 5.14
CA LEU A 336 -6.97 -14.94 5.69
C LEU A 336 -5.98 -16.04 5.28
N LEU A 337 -5.33 -15.86 4.13
CA LEU A 337 -4.19 -16.67 3.68
C LEU A 337 -2.85 -16.07 4.11
N GLY A 338 -2.85 -14.75 4.35
CA GLY A 338 -1.73 -13.81 4.35
C GLY A 338 -0.67 -14.09 3.30
N GLU A 339 -1.15 -14.17 2.05
CA GLU A 339 -0.38 -14.31 0.82
C GLU A 339 -1.03 -13.43 -0.26
N PHE A 340 -0.28 -13.09 -1.29
CA PHE A 340 -0.80 -12.42 -2.47
C PHE A 340 -1.55 -13.40 -3.39
N LEU A 341 -2.49 -12.88 -4.17
CA LEU A 341 -3.31 -13.67 -5.11
C LEU A 341 -2.71 -13.76 -6.52
N SER A 342 -1.62 -13.04 -6.77
CA SER A 342 -0.85 -13.04 -8.01
C SER A 342 0.66 -12.99 -7.71
N PRO A 343 1.52 -13.47 -8.63
CA PRO A 343 2.96 -13.37 -8.46
C PRO A 343 3.42 -11.91 -8.41
N ASP A 344 4.51 -11.66 -7.68
CA ASP A 344 5.18 -10.36 -7.67
C ASP A 344 5.59 -9.93 -9.09
N PRO A 345 5.15 -8.75 -9.58
CA PRO A 345 5.64 -8.23 -10.85
C PRO A 345 7.13 -7.82 -10.79
N VAL A 346 7.69 -7.65 -9.59
CA VAL A 346 9.11 -7.32 -9.38
C VAL A 346 9.88 -8.59 -9.05
N LEU A 347 10.85 -8.94 -9.90
CA LEU A 347 11.60 -10.21 -9.84
C LEU A 347 12.49 -10.40 -8.58
N ASP A 348 12.62 -9.37 -7.72
CA ASP A 348 13.47 -9.38 -6.52
C ASP A 348 12.72 -9.01 -5.21
N GLY A 349 11.38 -8.97 -5.21
CA GLY A 349 10.59 -8.41 -4.09
C GLY A 349 10.54 -9.28 -2.82
N ALA A 350 10.58 -10.62 -2.95
CA ALA A 350 10.53 -11.57 -1.84
C ALA A 350 11.14 -12.92 -2.24
N ASN A 351 11.45 -13.77 -1.24
CA ASN A 351 11.98 -15.13 -1.49
C ASN A 351 11.00 -16.03 -2.26
N ASN A 352 9.69 -15.75 -2.14
CA ASN A 352 8.63 -16.32 -2.95
C ASN A 352 7.74 -15.20 -3.49
N ALA A 353 7.29 -15.33 -4.75
CA ALA A 353 6.49 -14.33 -5.45
C ALA A 353 5.11 -14.04 -4.82
N TYR A 354 4.63 -14.87 -3.89
CA TYR A 354 3.34 -14.71 -3.20
C TYR A 354 3.48 -14.34 -1.72
N ALA A 355 4.70 -14.38 -1.17
CA ALA A 355 4.92 -14.17 0.26
C ALA A 355 4.68 -12.71 0.65
N TYR A 356 3.85 -12.51 1.67
CA TYR A 356 3.68 -11.19 2.28
C TYR A 356 4.69 -10.99 3.40
N THR A 357 5.48 -9.91 3.34
CA THR A 357 6.41 -9.48 4.40
C THR A 357 7.43 -10.53 4.85
N ASN A 358 7.74 -11.50 3.98
CA ASN A 358 8.62 -12.63 4.26
C ASN A 358 8.33 -13.35 5.60
N GLY A 359 7.06 -13.40 6.01
CA GLY A 359 6.62 -14.06 7.24
C GLY A 359 6.63 -13.19 8.51
N ASP A 360 6.88 -11.88 8.44
CA ASP A 360 6.82 -10.97 9.60
C ASP A 360 6.02 -9.68 9.34
N PRO A 361 4.67 -9.77 9.33
CA PRO A 361 3.80 -8.62 9.05
C PRO A 361 3.70 -7.61 10.21
N VAL A 362 4.27 -7.94 11.37
CA VAL A 362 4.28 -7.07 12.55
C VAL A 362 5.40 -6.04 12.45
N ASN A 363 6.56 -6.45 11.92
CA ASN A 363 7.74 -5.59 11.81
C ASN A 363 8.03 -5.13 10.38
N SER A 364 7.33 -5.67 9.39
CA SER A 364 7.45 -5.30 7.98
C SER A 364 6.08 -5.02 7.37
N SER A 365 6.07 -4.26 6.27
CA SER A 365 4.86 -4.03 5.48
C SER A 365 5.19 -3.97 4.00
N ASP A 366 4.30 -4.44 3.13
CA ASP A 366 4.35 -4.14 1.70
C ASP A 366 3.10 -3.34 1.32
N PRO A 367 3.09 -2.02 1.52
CA PRO A 367 1.94 -1.20 1.19
C PRO A 367 1.71 -1.08 -0.32
N SER A 368 2.73 -1.35 -1.14
CA SER A 368 2.65 -1.22 -2.60
C SER A 368 2.11 -2.48 -3.27
N GLY A 369 2.27 -3.63 -2.62
CA GLY A 369 2.10 -4.94 -3.21
C GLY A 369 3.20 -5.29 -4.21
N GLY A 370 4.40 -4.71 -4.11
CA GLY A 370 5.49 -4.95 -5.08
C GLY A 370 6.91 -4.80 -4.53
N GLU A 371 7.07 -4.23 -3.33
CA GLU A 371 8.33 -4.23 -2.59
C GLU A 371 8.04 -4.22 -1.09
N THR A 372 8.70 -5.08 -0.31
CA THR A 372 8.64 -5.01 1.16
C THR A 372 9.37 -3.76 1.64
N GLU A 373 8.64 -2.79 2.17
CA GLU A 373 9.25 -1.68 2.90
C GLU A 373 9.71 -2.20 4.27
N ASP A 374 11.02 -2.32 4.43
CA ASP A 374 11.62 -2.50 5.74
C ASP A 374 11.45 -1.19 6.53
N SER A 375 11.02 -1.29 7.78
CA SER A 375 10.47 -0.19 8.62
C SER A 375 11.42 1.00 8.83
N THR A 376 12.69 0.89 8.44
CA THR A 376 13.69 1.96 8.49
C THR A 376 13.58 2.96 7.33
N THR A 377 13.02 2.54 6.20
CA THR A 377 12.94 3.36 4.97
C THR A 377 11.76 4.33 4.99
N THR A 378 10.63 3.90 5.57
CA THR A 378 9.40 4.69 5.70
C THR A 378 9.57 5.90 6.63
N LEU A 379 10.47 5.83 7.62
CA LEU A 379 10.74 6.93 8.56
C LEU A 379 11.40 8.14 7.89
N LEU A 380 12.30 7.91 6.92
CA LEU A 380 13.01 8.99 6.21
C LEU A 380 12.12 9.67 5.16
N LEU A 381 11.20 8.93 4.52
CA LEU A 381 10.27 9.48 3.54
C LEU A 381 9.07 10.20 4.19
N SER A 382 8.61 9.72 5.35
CA SER A 382 7.55 10.39 6.14
C SER A 382 8.04 11.64 6.86
N ALA A 383 9.29 11.68 7.33
CA ALA A 383 9.89 12.89 7.91
C ALA A 383 10.05 14.02 6.88
N ALA A 384 10.42 13.69 5.63
CA ALA A 384 10.57 14.67 4.55
C ALA A 384 9.24 15.27 4.07
N SER A 385 8.17 14.47 4.05
CA SER A 385 6.83 14.92 3.65
C SER A 385 6.11 15.70 4.77
N ALA A 386 6.34 15.35 6.04
CA ALA A 386 5.82 16.09 7.19
C ALA A 386 6.39 17.52 7.29
N ALA A 387 7.70 17.71 7.03
CA ALA A 387 8.33 19.03 7.05
C ALA A 387 7.82 19.96 5.94
N GLY A 388 7.58 19.43 4.74
CA GLY A 388 7.02 20.18 3.61
C GLY A 388 5.56 20.60 3.82
N GLY A 389 4.73 19.71 4.38
CA GLY A 389 3.33 19.99 4.69
C GLY A 389 3.14 20.99 5.83
N LEU A 390 3.99 20.94 6.87
CA LEU A 390 3.95 21.89 7.99
C LEU A 390 4.35 23.32 7.56
N LEU A 391 5.28 23.48 6.61
CA LEU A 391 5.66 24.80 6.09
C LEU A 391 4.60 25.40 5.16
N ALA A 392 3.87 24.58 4.40
CA ALA A 392 2.77 25.04 3.55
C ALA A 392 1.53 25.46 4.36
N LEU A 393 1.19 24.71 5.42
CA LEU A 393 0.07 25.04 6.31
C LEU A 393 0.40 26.21 7.24
N ALA A 394 1.62 26.26 7.81
CA ALA A 394 2.07 27.41 8.57
C ALA A 394 2.18 28.67 7.69
N GLY A 395 2.59 28.52 6.42
CA GLY A 395 2.57 29.59 5.42
C GLY A 395 1.15 30.06 5.12
N GLY A 396 0.21 29.16 4.83
CA GLY A 396 -1.19 29.51 4.53
C GLY A 396 -1.92 30.18 5.69
N PHE A 397 -1.77 29.66 6.92
CA PHE A 397 -2.39 30.25 8.12
C PHE A 397 -1.69 31.51 8.61
N ALA A 398 -0.35 31.61 8.49
CA ALA A 398 0.37 32.84 8.82
C ALA A 398 0.07 33.94 7.78
N TYR A 399 -0.09 33.62 6.49
CA TYR A 399 -0.51 34.60 5.48
C TYR A 399 -1.96 35.06 5.66
N ALA A 400 -2.88 34.14 6.00
CA ALA A 400 -4.26 34.49 6.32
C ALA A 400 -4.39 35.38 7.57
N ARG A 401 -3.50 35.22 8.57
CA ARG A 401 -3.44 36.10 9.76
C ARG A 401 -2.60 37.38 9.58
N LEU A 402 -1.58 37.40 8.73
CA LEU A 402 -0.74 38.59 8.49
C LEU A 402 -1.23 39.51 7.36
N ALA A 403 -2.24 39.13 6.59
CA ALA A 403 -2.88 39.99 5.59
C ALA A 403 -3.66 41.20 6.18
N LEU A 404 -3.56 41.44 7.50
CA LEU A 404 -4.10 42.61 8.20
C LEU A 404 -3.07 43.74 8.44
N SER A 405 -1.83 43.65 7.93
CA SER A 405 -0.90 44.79 7.97
C SER A 405 0.10 44.76 6.81
N SER A 406 0.00 45.76 5.93
CA SER A 406 0.67 45.91 4.64
C SER A 406 2.20 46.01 4.65
N LYS A 407 2.87 45.82 5.79
CA LYS A 407 4.33 46.04 5.93
C LYS A 407 5.14 44.79 6.32
N GLY A 408 4.51 43.64 6.59
CA GLY A 408 5.21 42.43 7.08
C GLY A 408 5.74 41.46 6.02
N ALA A 409 5.15 41.42 4.82
CA ALA A 409 5.38 40.34 3.84
C ALA A 409 6.81 40.29 3.25
N PHE A 410 7.53 41.42 3.21
CA PHE A 410 8.85 41.48 2.57
C PHE A 410 10.02 41.04 3.46
N ARG A 411 9.80 40.82 4.77
CA ARG A 411 10.88 40.40 5.69
C ARG A 411 10.98 38.87 5.86
N ALA A 412 9.93 38.12 5.56
CA ALA A 412 9.89 36.66 5.74
C ALA A 412 10.66 35.87 4.64
N GLY A 413 10.76 36.41 3.41
CA GLY A 413 11.44 35.75 2.29
C GLY A 413 12.96 35.59 2.47
N ARG A 414 13.57 36.33 3.41
CA ARG A 414 15.03 36.37 3.61
C ARG A 414 15.57 35.33 4.60
N PHE A 415 14.69 34.62 5.31
CA PHE A 415 15.08 33.62 6.33
C PHE A 415 15.11 32.16 5.83
N ILE A 416 14.53 31.88 4.66
CA ILE A 416 14.28 30.50 4.19
C ILE A 416 15.31 30.03 3.14
N LEU A 417 16.05 30.95 2.52
CA LEU A 417 16.96 30.65 1.40
C LEU A 417 18.25 29.86 1.70
N PRO A 418 18.85 29.81 2.92
CA PRO A 418 20.12 29.10 3.10
C PRO A 418 20.01 27.58 3.39
N TYR A 419 18.81 26.98 3.51
CA TYR A 419 18.65 25.58 3.95
C TYR A 419 18.20 24.58 2.87
N ALA A 420 18.01 24.98 1.61
CA ALA A 420 17.58 24.07 0.54
C ALA A 420 18.77 23.48 -0.23
N SER A 421 19.42 22.44 0.32
CA SER A 421 20.43 21.64 -0.41
C SER A 421 19.85 20.53 -1.29
N ILE A 422 18.52 20.47 -1.44
CA ILE A 422 17.81 19.45 -2.23
C ILE A 422 16.99 20.16 -3.33
N PRO A 423 17.29 19.92 -4.63
CA PRO A 423 16.64 20.62 -5.75
C PRO A 423 15.10 20.52 -5.76
N GLY A 424 14.54 19.40 -5.28
CA GLY A 424 13.09 19.20 -5.21
C GLY A 424 12.39 20.11 -4.18
N LEU A 425 13.09 20.52 -3.12
CA LEU A 425 12.54 21.38 -2.06
C LEU A 425 12.44 22.84 -2.51
N ALA A 426 13.39 23.30 -3.33
CA ALA A 426 13.36 24.64 -3.93
C ALA A 426 12.20 24.79 -4.94
N VAL A 427 11.91 23.75 -5.72
CA VAL A 427 10.81 23.76 -6.70
C VAL A 427 9.43 23.75 -6.02
N ALA A 428 9.26 22.97 -4.95
CA ALA A 428 8.02 22.95 -4.17
C ALA A 428 7.74 24.30 -3.47
N LEU A 429 8.78 24.97 -2.97
CA LEU A 429 8.69 26.31 -2.35
C LEU A 429 8.32 27.42 -3.36
N VAL A 430 8.86 27.37 -4.58
CA VAL A 430 8.50 28.35 -5.63
C VAL A 430 7.08 28.11 -6.16
N ALA A 431 6.66 26.86 -6.34
CA ALA A 431 5.32 26.52 -6.80
C ALA A 431 4.23 26.92 -5.78
N SER A 432 4.48 26.71 -4.48
CA SER A 432 3.57 27.11 -3.40
C SER A 432 3.46 28.63 -3.23
N ALA A 433 4.56 29.36 -3.41
CA ALA A 433 4.55 30.83 -3.43
C ALA A 433 3.75 31.38 -4.63
N GLY A 434 3.88 30.75 -5.81
CA GLY A 434 3.09 31.08 -7.00
C GLY A 434 1.59 30.81 -6.82
N ALA A 435 1.24 29.68 -6.20
CA ALA A 435 -0.15 29.32 -5.89
C ALA A 435 -0.81 30.29 -4.91
N GLY A 436 -0.09 30.70 -3.87
CA GLY A 436 -0.56 31.71 -2.91
C GLY A 436 -0.78 33.09 -3.56
N TYR A 437 0.09 33.47 -4.50
CA TYR A 437 -0.07 34.73 -5.25
C TYR A 437 -1.26 34.69 -6.22
N ALA A 438 -1.50 33.56 -6.90
CA ALA A 438 -2.64 33.39 -7.79
C ALA A 438 -3.98 33.44 -7.03
N ALA A 439 -4.06 32.79 -5.86
CA ALA A 439 -5.24 32.84 -5.00
C ALA A 439 -5.49 34.27 -4.46
N TYR A 440 -4.43 34.99 -4.09
CA TYR A 440 -4.52 36.39 -3.67
C TYR A 440 -4.97 37.33 -4.80
N ALA A 441 -4.45 37.15 -6.02
CA ALA A 441 -4.83 37.92 -7.19
C ALA A 441 -6.31 37.69 -7.57
N ALA A 442 -6.78 36.44 -7.50
CA ALA A 442 -8.18 36.07 -7.71
C ALA A 442 -9.11 36.65 -6.64
N ALA A 443 -8.69 36.65 -5.36
CA ALA A 443 -9.47 37.25 -4.27
C ALA A 443 -9.59 38.78 -4.39
N LYS A 444 -8.62 39.45 -5.03
CA LYS A 444 -8.60 40.92 -5.16
C LYS A 444 -9.37 41.43 -6.39
N SER A 445 -9.66 40.59 -7.39
CA SER A 445 -10.38 41.01 -8.60
C SER A 445 -11.90 41.14 -8.44
N GLN A 446 -12.44 40.96 -7.22
CA GLN A 446 -13.85 41.24 -6.85
C GLN A 446 -14.95 40.63 -7.74
N GLN A 447 -14.65 39.64 -8.59
CA GLN A 447 -15.61 39.15 -9.57
C GLN A 447 -15.48 37.67 -9.97
N THR A 448 -15.23 36.75 -9.03
CA THR A 448 -15.28 35.31 -9.35
C THR A 448 -15.94 34.48 -8.25
N ASP A 449 -16.87 33.61 -8.68
CA ASP A 449 -17.45 32.52 -7.90
C ASP A 449 -16.38 31.68 -7.17
N GLU A 450 -16.70 31.23 -5.96
CA GLU A 450 -15.82 30.40 -5.09
C GLU A 450 -15.21 29.19 -5.82
N ALA A 451 -15.90 28.67 -6.84
CA ALA A 451 -15.46 27.56 -7.68
C ALA A 451 -14.14 27.83 -8.42
N VAL A 452 -13.88 29.08 -8.85
CA VAL A 452 -12.68 29.43 -9.64
C VAL A 452 -11.43 29.51 -8.75
N SER A 453 -11.58 30.05 -7.53
CA SER A 453 -10.51 30.05 -6.53
C SER A 453 -10.15 28.65 -6.04
N ILE A 454 -11.13 27.76 -5.91
CA ILE A 454 -10.92 26.35 -5.56
C ILE A 454 -10.26 25.62 -6.72
N ALA A 455 -10.71 25.81 -7.96
CA ALA A 455 -10.11 25.20 -9.15
C ALA A 455 -8.64 25.64 -9.37
N ALA A 456 -8.31 26.91 -9.12
CA ALA A 456 -6.93 27.41 -9.18
C ALA A 456 -6.04 26.82 -8.07
N ALA A 457 -6.55 26.71 -6.85
CA ALA A 457 -5.84 26.08 -5.73
C ALA A 457 -5.63 24.56 -5.95
N VAL A 458 -6.64 23.87 -6.51
CA VAL A 458 -6.57 22.45 -6.86
C VAL A 458 -5.60 22.21 -8.02
N GLY A 459 -5.64 23.04 -9.07
CA GLY A 459 -4.71 22.95 -10.21
C GLY A 459 -3.24 23.14 -9.80
N ALA A 460 -2.95 24.07 -8.89
CA ALA A 460 -1.60 24.28 -8.37
C ALA A 460 -1.13 23.15 -7.44
N SER A 461 -2.05 22.56 -6.66
CA SER A 461 -1.76 21.43 -5.78
C SER A 461 -1.42 20.17 -6.60
N LEU A 462 -2.19 19.88 -7.65
CA LEU A 462 -1.95 18.75 -8.55
C LEU A 462 -0.60 18.88 -9.29
N ALA A 463 -0.24 20.09 -9.73
CA ALA A 463 1.06 20.35 -10.36
C ALA A 463 2.24 20.11 -9.38
N SER A 464 2.10 20.51 -8.11
CA SER A 464 3.15 20.30 -7.09
C SER A 464 3.33 18.83 -6.70
N VAL A 465 2.25 18.05 -6.64
CA VAL A 465 2.29 16.61 -6.36
C VAL A 465 2.88 15.84 -7.55
N GLY A 466 2.51 16.18 -8.79
CA GLY A 466 3.08 15.57 -9.99
C GLY A 466 4.61 15.79 -10.11
N LEU A 467 5.07 17.02 -9.82
CA LEU A 467 6.50 17.37 -9.89
C LEU A 467 7.33 16.76 -8.75
N THR A 468 6.77 16.61 -7.54
CA THR A 468 7.44 15.93 -6.42
C THR A 468 7.55 14.42 -6.64
N HIS A 469 6.55 13.79 -7.28
CA HIS A 469 6.59 12.36 -7.59
C HIS A 469 7.63 12.03 -8.68
N LEU A 470 7.75 12.88 -9.72
CA LEU A 470 8.78 12.75 -10.75
C LEU A 470 10.19 13.02 -10.21
N GLY A 471 10.35 14.07 -9.38
CA GLY A 471 11.62 14.39 -8.72
C GLY A 471 12.10 13.30 -7.75
N GLY A 472 11.17 12.69 -7.00
CA GLY A 472 11.43 11.58 -6.09
C GLY A 472 11.91 10.31 -6.81
N LYS A 473 11.25 9.93 -7.91
CA LYS A 473 11.67 8.77 -8.74
C LYS A 473 13.07 8.97 -9.33
N TRP A 474 13.42 10.19 -9.71
CA TRP A 474 14.75 10.51 -10.27
C TRP A 474 15.86 10.50 -9.19
N GLY A 475 15.56 11.03 -8.00
CA GLY A 475 16.48 11.00 -6.84
C GLY A 475 16.77 9.59 -6.33
N MET A 476 15.74 8.73 -6.26
CA MET A 476 15.89 7.33 -5.80
C MET A 476 16.75 6.49 -6.76
N LYS A 477 16.63 6.68 -8.08
CA LYS A 477 17.50 5.99 -9.06
C LYS A 477 18.98 6.34 -8.86
N ARG A 478 19.31 7.59 -8.48
CA ARG A 478 20.69 8.01 -8.21
C ARG A 478 21.22 7.50 -6.87
N LEU A 479 20.40 7.50 -5.83
CA LEU A 479 20.77 6.96 -4.52
C LEU A 479 21.00 5.44 -4.57
N ASN A 480 20.14 4.71 -5.28
CA ASN A 480 20.28 3.26 -5.45
C ASN A 480 21.56 2.91 -6.26
N LYS A 481 21.91 3.72 -7.28
CA LYS A 481 23.18 3.61 -8.01
C LYS A 481 24.40 3.87 -7.10
N ALA A 482 24.33 4.85 -6.19
CA ALA A 482 25.41 5.16 -5.26
C ALA A 482 25.57 4.10 -4.15
N TYR A 483 24.47 3.50 -3.70
CA TYR A 483 24.46 2.41 -2.72
C TYR A 483 25.08 1.13 -3.31
N ARG A 484 24.77 0.80 -4.57
CA ARG A 484 25.39 -0.32 -5.31
C ARG A 484 26.90 -0.12 -5.52
N ALA A 485 27.35 1.12 -5.79
CA ALA A 485 28.77 1.42 -5.91
C ALA A 485 29.54 1.21 -4.59
N LYS A 486 28.90 1.44 -3.43
CA LYS A 486 29.48 1.16 -2.11
C LYS A 486 29.50 -0.32 -1.76
N GLN A 487 28.48 -1.09 -2.13
CA GLN A 487 28.47 -2.54 -1.91
C GLN A 487 29.52 -3.28 -2.76
N MET A 488 29.78 -2.82 -3.99
CA MET A 488 30.86 -3.39 -4.83
C MET A 488 32.27 -3.08 -4.30
N ALA A 489 32.46 -1.98 -3.56
CA ALA A 489 33.74 -1.64 -2.95
C ALA A 489 34.07 -2.47 -1.70
N VAL A 490 33.04 -2.97 -0.99
CA VAL A 490 33.21 -3.80 0.23
C VAL A 490 33.43 -5.29 -0.11
N GLY A 491 33.03 -5.74 -1.31
CA GLY A 491 33.20 -7.12 -1.75
C GLY A 491 34.61 -7.52 -2.23
N TYR A 492 35.55 -6.57 -2.36
CA TYR A 492 36.87 -6.85 -2.95
C TYR A 492 37.99 -7.17 -1.94
N GLU A 493 37.74 -7.10 -0.63
CA GLU A 493 38.80 -7.28 0.40
C GLU A 493 38.90 -8.68 1.02
N ARG A 494 38.21 -9.69 0.49
CA ARG A 494 38.44 -11.10 0.90
C ARG A 494 38.49 -12.05 -0.29
N ALA A 495 39.68 -12.22 -0.84
CA ALA A 495 40.05 -13.43 -1.57
C ALA A 495 41.41 -13.94 -1.05
N PRO A 496 41.52 -15.17 -0.52
CA PRO A 496 42.80 -15.78 -0.28
C PRO A 496 43.40 -16.28 -1.60
N THR A 497 44.70 -16.08 -1.73
CA THR A 497 45.56 -16.48 -2.84
C THR A 497 45.55 -17.99 -3.07
N GLY A 498 45.16 -18.41 -4.28
CA GLY A 498 45.32 -19.77 -4.78
C GLY A 498 45.48 -19.77 -6.29
N ARG A 499 46.71 -19.99 -6.76
CA ARG A 499 47.09 -20.21 -8.17
C ARG A 499 46.38 -21.46 -8.69
N GLU A 500 45.67 -21.37 -9.81
CA GLU A 500 45.76 -22.33 -10.92
C GLU A 500 45.41 -21.62 -12.25
N SER A 501 46.20 -21.92 -13.27
CA SER A 501 46.17 -21.34 -14.62
C SER A 501 45.50 -22.31 -15.59
N VAL A 502 44.41 -21.92 -16.27
CA VAL A 502 43.95 -22.57 -17.52
C VAL A 502 43.32 -21.54 -18.47
N SER A 503 43.55 -21.80 -19.76
CA SER A 503 43.55 -21.00 -20.98
C SER A 503 42.30 -20.21 -21.42
N SER A 504 42.59 -19.11 -22.13
CA SER A 504 41.71 -18.21 -22.87
C SER A 504 41.01 -18.83 -24.10
N GLY A 505 39.69 -18.66 -24.19
CA GLY A 505 38.90 -18.79 -25.42
C GLY A 505 38.17 -17.48 -25.74
N ARG A 506 38.53 -16.84 -26.85
CA ARG A 506 38.12 -15.50 -27.28
C ARG A 506 36.80 -15.59 -28.05
N SER A 507 35.73 -14.92 -27.60
CA SER A 507 34.51 -14.65 -28.38
C SER A 507 34.36 -13.14 -28.54
N GLN A 508 34.69 -12.62 -29.73
CA GLN A 508 34.41 -11.26 -30.18
C GLN A 508 33.19 -11.33 -31.11
N SER A 509 32.00 -10.93 -30.67
CA SER A 509 30.86 -10.70 -31.61
C SER A 509 29.68 -9.88 -31.07
N THR A 510 29.78 -9.22 -29.90
CA THR A 510 28.64 -8.47 -29.32
C THR A 510 28.87 -6.97 -29.19
N SER A 511 30.08 -6.47 -29.44
CA SER A 511 30.40 -5.04 -29.31
C SER A 511 30.00 -4.17 -30.51
N SER A 512 29.92 -4.73 -31.73
CA SER A 512 29.64 -3.95 -32.94
C SER A 512 28.17 -3.54 -33.05
N VAL A 513 27.22 -4.42 -32.70
CA VAL A 513 25.77 -4.15 -32.81
C VAL A 513 25.29 -3.13 -31.77
N ARG A 514 25.85 -3.14 -30.56
CA ARG A 514 25.52 -2.16 -29.51
C ARG A 514 25.99 -0.75 -29.88
N SER A 515 27.20 -0.64 -30.45
CA SER A 515 27.77 0.66 -30.83
C SER A 515 27.01 1.36 -31.96
N LEU A 516 26.38 0.60 -32.87
CA LEU A 516 25.58 1.15 -33.96
C LEU A 516 24.21 1.67 -33.47
N GLY A 517 23.59 1.00 -32.50
CA GLY A 517 22.32 1.43 -31.92
C GLY A 517 22.44 2.67 -31.04
N GLU A 518 23.50 2.75 -30.23
CA GLU A 518 23.71 3.88 -29.30
C GLU A 518 24.02 5.19 -30.06
N ASN A 519 24.86 5.15 -31.10
CA ASN A 519 25.19 6.34 -31.89
C ASN A 519 23.98 6.88 -32.69
N THR A 520 23.10 5.99 -33.16
CA THR A 520 21.91 6.39 -33.95
C THR A 520 20.83 7.05 -33.07
N LEU A 521 20.74 6.66 -31.79
CA LEU A 521 19.84 7.25 -30.81
C LEU A 521 20.33 8.62 -30.32
N GLU A 522 21.64 8.80 -30.13
CA GLU A 522 22.21 10.11 -29.77
C GLU A 522 22.02 11.15 -30.87
N GLU A 523 22.18 10.78 -32.14
CA GLU A 523 21.94 11.70 -33.27
C GLU A 523 20.48 12.14 -33.36
N GLY A 524 19.53 11.22 -33.11
CA GLY A 524 18.10 11.53 -33.05
C GLY A 524 17.72 12.46 -31.90
N LEU A 525 18.30 12.24 -30.71
CA LEU A 525 18.08 13.11 -29.54
C LEU A 525 18.66 14.51 -29.76
N GLN A 526 19.86 14.63 -30.33
CA GLN A 526 20.48 15.93 -30.58
C GLN A 526 19.76 16.75 -31.67
N ALA A 527 19.08 16.11 -32.62
CA ALA A 527 18.23 16.80 -33.59
C ALA A 527 16.93 17.32 -32.93
N PHE A 528 16.33 16.51 -32.05
CA PHE A 528 15.14 16.90 -31.28
C PHE A 528 15.41 18.07 -30.33
N GLU A 529 16.54 18.06 -29.62
CA GLU A 529 16.92 19.16 -28.72
C GLU A 529 17.21 20.48 -29.45
N ARG A 530 17.55 20.42 -30.75
CA ARG A 530 17.75 21.59 -31.60
C ARG A 530 16.51 22.04 -32.36
N GLY A 531 15.37 21.34 -32.22
CA GLY A 531 14.13 21.65 -32.92
C GLY A 531 14.19 21.41 -34.44
N GLU A 532 15.14 20.60 -34.90
CA GLU A 532 15.31 20.26 -36.31
C GLU A 532 14.57 18.95 -36.65
N PRO A 533 14.03 18.80 -37.86
CA PRO A 533 13.42 17.55 -38.29
C PRO A 533 14.46 16.43 -38.33
N VAL A 534 14.11 15.27 -37.76
CA VAL A 534 15.00 14.10 -37.68
C VAL A 534 15.35 13.64 -39.10
N PRO A 535 16.66 13.47 -39.43
CA PRO A 535 17.08 13.03 -40.76
C PRO A 535 16.46 11.69 -41.18
N ALA A 536 15.96 11.59 -42.41
CA ALA A 536 15.22 10.41 -42.91
C ALA A 536 16.02 9.09 -42.84
N ASN A 537 17.35 9.16 -42.89
CA ASN A 537 18.25 8.02 -42.76
C ASN A 537 18.31 7.42 -41.34
N VAL A 538 17.83 8.12 -40.31
CA VAL A 538 17.74 7.63 -38.92
C VAL A 538 16.50 6.73 -38.74
N LEU A 539 15.37 7.12 -39.32
CA LEU A 539 14.11 6.35 -39.31
C LEU A 539 14.25 5.02 -40.06
N ASP A 540 14.92 5.02 -41.22
CA ASP A 540 15.18 3.80 -42.00
C ASP A 540 16.08 2.80 -41.26
N ARG A 541 17.06 3.30 -40.48
CA ARG A 541 17.95 2.47 -39.68
C ARG A 541 17.25 1.85 -38.47
N LEU A 542 16.37 2.60 -37.80
CA LEU A 542 15.55 2.09 -36.70
C LEU A 542 14.59 1.00 -37.16
N MET A 543 13.96 1.15 -38.32
CA MET A 543 13.05 0.15 -38.90
C MET A 543 13.76 -1.13 -39.36
N SER A 544 15.07 -1.08 -39.63
CA SER A 544 15.88 -2.25 -40.01
C SER A 544 16.28 -3.15 -38.82
N LEU A 545 16.20 -2.65 -37.58
CA LEU A 545 16.56 -3.39 -36.36
C LEU A 545 15.45 -4.33 -35.86
N GLU A 546 14.19 -4.16 -36.31
CA GLU A 546 13.04 -4.97 -35.90
C GLU A 546 12.81 -6.24 -36.75
N ARG A 547 13.63 -6.51 -37.77
CA ARG A 547 13.49 -7.73 -38.60
C ARG A 547 14.63 -8.72 -38.36
N VAL A 548 14.54 -9.47 -37.26
CA VAL A 548 15.30 -10.73 -37.08
C VAL A 548 14.30 -11.90 -36.94
N PRO A 549 14.28 -12.88 -37.86
CA PRO A 549 13.28 -13.94 -37.85
C PRO A 549 13.63 -15.08 -36.88
N LEU A 550 12.62 -15.52 -36.13
CA LEU A 550 12.59 -16.77 -35.36
C LEU A 550 12.65 -17.97 -36.31
N VAL A 551 13.71 -18.79 -36.22
CA VAL A 551 13.78 -20.09 -36.91
C VAL A 551 13.46 -21.21 -35.92
N SER A 552 12.40 -21.93 -36.26
CA SER A 552 11.80 -23.12 -35.66
C SER A 552 12.75 -24.32 -35.55
N ALA A 553 12.76 -24.99 -34.40
CA ALA A 553 13.32 -26.33 -34.24
C ALA A 553 12.19 -27.37 -34.14
N PHE A 554 11.79 -27.94 -35.28
CA PHE A 554 11.11 -29.23 -35.35
C PHE A 554 12.09 -30.22 -36.00
N LYS A 555 12.34 -31.35 -35.34
CA LYS A 555 13.17 -32.45 -35.85
C LYS A 555 12.35 -33.74 -35.79
N PRO A 556 12.12 -34.46 -36.89
CA PRO A 556 11.65 -35.84 -36.82
C PRO A 556 12.85 -36.81 -36.74
N TRP A 557 12.66 -37.92 -36.04
CA TRP A 557 13.60 -39.05 -35.94
C TRP A 557 13.61 -39.88 -37.24
N PRO A 558 14.77 -40.39 -37.70
CA PRO A 558 14.86 -41.34 -38.81
C PRO A 558 14.70 -42.79 -38.31
N GLY A 559 14.37 -43.70 -39.23
CA GLY A 559 14.05 -45.11 -38.96
C GLY A 559 15.18 -46.00 -38.49
#